data_AF-Q0AAP1-F1
#
_entry.id   AF-Q0AAP1-F1
#
_cell.length_a   1.000
_cell.length_b   1.000
_cell.length_c   1.000
_cell.angle_alpha   90.00
_cell.angle_beta   90.00
_cell.angle_gamma   90.00
#
_symmetry.space_group_name_H-M   'P 1'
#
loop_
_entity.id
_entity.type
_entity.pdbx_description
1 polymer ?
#
loop_
_entity_poly.entity_id
_entity_poly.type
_entity_poly.pdbx_seq_one_letter_code
_entity_poly.pdbx_strand_id
1 'polypeptide(L)'
;MEQVPLYVLTAAGLFAIGVYGLLVQTHLLRRILAVNVIGNAVFLLLVAWAVRDGRPPDPVPHAMVLTGIVIAVSATAFALALLRRYYRDTGRVSLEDREDGPG
;
A
#
# COMPACT_ATOMS: atom_id res chain seq x y z
N MET A 1 -10.04 2.89 -25.35
CA MET A 1 -10.67 4.01 -24.64
C MET A 1 -11.47 3.58 -23.39
N GLU A 2 -12.19 2.45 -23.36
CA GLU A 2 -12.98 2.02 -22.17
C GLU A 2 -12.20 1.44 -20.97
N GLN A 3 -10.90 1.15 -21.10
CA GLN A 3 -10.15 0.46 -20.04
C GLN A 3 -9.54 1.40 -18.99
N VAL A 4 -9.15 2.63 -19.38
CA VAL A 4 -8.61 3.65 -18.46
C VAL A 4 -9.55 3.95 -17.30
N PRO A 5 -10.86 4.22 -17.50
CA PRO A 5 -11.76 4.50 -16.38
C PRO A 5 -11.90 3.28 -15.44
N LEU A 6 -11.86 2.05 -15.97
CA LEU A 6 -11.88 0.84 -15.15
C LEU A 6 -10.65 0.73 -14.27
N TYR A 7 -9.45 1.02 -14.81
CA TYR A 7 -8.21 1.01 -14.03
C TYR A 7 -8.20 2.09 -12.96
N VAL A 8 -8.68 3.30 -13.26
CA VAL A 8 -8.78 4.40 -12.29
C VAL A 8 -9.78 4.05 -11.17
N LEU A 9 -10.94 3.48 -11.52
CA LEU A 9 -11.94 3.05 -10.54
C LEU A 9 -11.39 1.94 -9.64
N THR A 10 -10.68 0.97 -10.23
CA THR A 10 -10.02 -0.11 -9.50
C THR A 10 -8.94 0.43 -8.57
N ALA A 11 -8.10 1.36 -9.04
CA ALA A 11 -7.08 2.03 -8.22
C ALA A 11 -7.71 2.79 -7.05
N ALA A 12 -8.78 3.56 -7.29
CA ALA A 12 -9.50 4.27 -6.23
C ALA A 12 -10.09 3.30 -5.20
N GLY A 13 -10.65 2.18 -5.64
CA GLY A 13 -11.16 1.11 -4.77
C GLY A 13 -10.06 0.49 -3.91
N LEU A 14 -8.92 0.09 -4.50
CA LEU A 14 -7.78 -0.44 -3.75
C LEU A 14 -7.22 0.59 -2.77
N PHE A 15 -7.12 1.86 -3.17
CA PHE A 15 -6.65 2.93 -2.31
C PHE A 15 -7.57 3.10 -1.09
N ALA A 16 -8.89 3.14 -1.30
CA ALA A 16 -9.87 3.22 -0.23
C ALA A 16 -9.80 2.01 0.72
N ILE A 17 -9.69 0.79 0.19
CA ILE A 17 -9.52 -0.44 0.98
C ILE A 17 -8.22 -0.38 1.80
N GLY A 18 -7.13 0.07 1.19
CA GLY A 18 -5.84 0.20 1.84
C GLY A 18 -5.88 1.23 2.98
N VAL A 19 -6.46 2.42 2.75
CA VAL A 19 -6.62 3.44 3.77
C VAL A 19 -7.53 2.95 4.90
N TYR A 20 -8.66 2.33 4.58
CA TYR A 20 -9.55 1.74 5.56
C TYR A 20 -8.83 0.67 6.40
N GLY A 21 -8.09 -0.24 5.76
CA GLY A 21 -7.29 -1.26 6.44
C GLY A 21 -6.21 -0.66 7.34
N LEU A 22 -5.59 0.46 6.93
CA LEU A 22 -4.58 1.14 7.73
C LEU A 22 -5.17 1.75 9.01
N LEU A 23 -6.37 2.32 8.91
CA LEU A 23 -7.05 2.98 10.03
C LEU A 23 -7.71 1.98 11.01
N VAL A 24 -8.32 0.90 10.50
CA VAL A 24 -9.14 -0.01 11.32
C VAL A 24 -8.33 -1.17 11.93
N GLN A 25 -7.23 -1.59 11.30
CA GLN A 25 -6.48 -2.76 11.79
C GLN A 25 -5.57 -2.38 12.96
N THR A 26 -5.71 -3.10 14.07
CA THR A 26 -4.88 -2.94 15.28
C THR A 26 -3.57 -3.72 15.20
N HIS A 27 -3.56 -4.81 14.43
CA HIS A 27 -2.40 -5.67 14.26
C HIS A 27 -1.38 -5.05 13.28
N LEU A 28 -0.13 -4.89 13.72
CA LEU A 28 0.97 -4.26 12.98
C LEU A 28 1.21 -4.89 11.60
N LEU A 29 1.24 -6.22 11.51
CA LEU A 29 1.37 -6.91 10.22
C LEU A 29 0.26 -6.55 9.23
N ARG A 30 -0.99 -6.42 9.70
CA ARG A 30 -2.12 -6.04 8.84
C ARG A 30 -2.01 -4.58 8.40
N ARG A 31 -1.50 -3.68 9.26
CA ARG A 31 -1.16 -2.30 8.87
C ARG A 31 -0.08 -2.27 7.79
N ILE A 32 0.97 -3.10 7.90
CA ILE A 32 2.02 -3.20 6.86
C ILE A 32 1.43 -3.66 5.52
N LEU A 33 0.54 -4.65 5.54
CA LEU A 33 -0.17 -5.09 4.33
C LEU A 33 -1.06 -3.99 3.76
N ALA A 34 -1.76 -3.24 4.60
CA ALA A 34 -2.58 -2.11 4.16
C ALA A 34 -1.75 -1.03 3.45
N VAL A 35 -0.57 -0.68 3.97
CA VAL A 35 0.38 0.23 3.30
C VAL A 35 0.81 -0.29 1.93
N ASN A 36 1.06 -1.59 1.80
CA ASN A 36 1.39 -2.21 0.50
C ASN A 36 0.23 -2.11 -0.50
N VAL A 37 -1.01 -2.30 -0.05
CA VAL A 37 -2.20 -2.15 -0.90
C VAL A 37 -2.35 -0.70 -1.39
N ILE A 38 -2.13 0.28 -0.51
CA ILE A 38 -2.12 1.71 -0.87
C ILE A 38 -1.06 1.98 -1.95
N GLY A 39 0.18 1.48 -1.74
CA GLY A 39 1.28 1.65 -2.70
C GLY A 39 0.95 1.07 -4.09
N ASN A 40 0.40 -0.15 -4.12
CA ASN A 40 -0.02 -0.79 -5.38
C ASN A 40 -1.15 -0.03 -6.09
N ALA A 41 -2.08 0.57 -5.34
CA ALA A 41 -3.13 1.42 -5.91
C ALA A 41 -2.54 2.66 -6.61
N VAL A 42 -1.55 3.30 -6.00
CA VAL A 42 -0.83 4.45 -6.59
C VAL A 42 -0.06 4.04 -7.84
N PHE A 43 0.62 2.89 -7.82
CA PHE A 43 1.31 2.37 -9.01
C PHE A 43 0.35 2.10 -10.16
N LEU A 44 -0.81 1.50 -9.88
CA LEU A 44 -1.85 1.26 -10.89
C LEU A 44 -2.35 2.58 -11.50
N LEU A 45 -2.55 3.61 -10.68
CA LEU A 45 -2.97 4.93 -11.15
C LEU A 45 -1.92 5.57 -12.08
N LEU A 46 -0.64 5.49 -11.72
CA LEU A 46 0.47 6.02 -12.55
C LEU A 46 0.56 5.32 -13.91
N VAL A 47 0.41 3.99 -13.95
CA VAL A 47 0.41 3.23 -15.21
C VAL A 47 -0.81 3.57 -16.05
N ALA A 48 -1.99 3.66 -15.44
CA ALA A 48 -3.23 4.03 -16.14
C ALA A 48 -3.11 5.41 -16.80
N TRP A 49 -2.42 6.37 -16.16
CA TRP A 49 -2.16 7.70 -16.70
C TRP A 49 -1.08 7.72 -17.80
N ALA A 50 -0.21 6.72 -17.85
CA ALA A 50 0.84 6.62 -18.87
C ALA A 50 0.31 6.23 -20.25
N VAL A 51 -0.89 5.64 -20.31
CA VAL A 51 -1.55 5.22 -21.55
C VAL A 51 -2.08 6.44 -22.29
N ARG A 52 -1.65 6.64 -23.54
CA ARG A 52 -2.14 7.67 -24.44
C ARG A 52 -2.66 7.04 -25.72
N ASP A 53 -3.86 7.43 -26.16
CA ASP A 53 -4.45 6.87 -27.38
C ASP A 53 -3.56 7.15 -28.60
N GLY A 54 -3.22 6.08 -29.33
CA GLY A 54 -2.46 6.15 -30.58
C GLY A 54 -0.96 6.46 -30.44
N ARG A 55 -0.40 6.50 -29.22
CA ARG A 55 1.04 6.67 -28.98
C ARG A 55 1.59 5.56 -28.09
N PRO A 56 2.89 5.24 -28.20
CA PRO A 56 3.55 4.39 -27.21
C PRO A 56 3.33 4.94 -25.79
N PRO A 57 3.15 4.07 -24.77
CA PRO A 57 3.01 4.51 -23.39
C PRO A 57 4.16 5.40 -22.95
N ASP A 58 3.88 6.39 -22.11
CA ASP A 58 4.91 7.30 -21.60
C ASP A 58 5.93 6.49 -20.75
N PRO A 59 7.24 6.52 -21.08
CA PRO A 59 8.25 5.78 -20.33
C PRO A 59 8.47 6.34 -18.93
N VAL A 60 8.12 7.60 -18.66
CA VAL A 60 8.42 8.26 -17.38
C VAL A 60 7.61 7.65 -16.23
N PRO A 61 6.26 7.55 -16.26
CA PRO A 61 5.53 6.90 -15.18
C PRO A 61 5.89 5.43 -15.01
N HIS A 62 6.27 4.72 -16.09
CA HIS A 62 6.72 3.33 -16.01
C HIS A 62 8.02 3.19 -15.21
N ALA A 63 9.01 4.04 -15.47
CA ALA A 63 10.25 4.07 -14.69
C ALA A 63 10.01 4.44 -13.22
N MET A 64 9.09 5.39 -12.96
CA MET A 64 8.69 5.74 -11.59
C MET A 64 8.03 4.57 -10.86
N VAL A 65 7.22 3.75 -11.54
CA VAL A 65 6.59 2.57 -10.93
C VAL A 65 7.62 1.49 -10.63
N LEU A 66 8.54 1.20 -11.54
CA LEU A 66 9.60 0.20 -11.31
C LEU A 66 10.48 0.57 -10.11
N THR A 67 10.90 1.83 -10.02
CA THR A 67 11.67 2.33 -8.86
C THR A 67 10.84 2.33 -7.58
N GLY A 68 9.57 2.75 -7.68
CA GLY A 68 8.63 2.72 -6.57
C GLY A 68 8.41 1.32 -5.99
N ILE A 69 8.29 0.30 -6.84
CA ILE A 69 8.12 -1.11 -6.41
C ILE A 69 9.33 -1.56 -5.58
N VAL A 70 10.55 -1.28 -6.04
CA VAL A 70 11.77 -1.63 -5.29
C VAL A 70 11.78 -0.93 -3.93
N ILE A 71 11.48 0.36 -3.89
CA ILE A 71 11.39 1.13 -2.63
C ILE A 71 10.31 0.55 -1.70
N ALA A 72 9.14 0.19 -2.22
CA ALA A 72 8.04 -0.39 -1.44
C ALA A 72 8.41 -1.75 -0.84
N VAL A 73 9.09 -2.61 -1.59
CA VAL A 73 9.59 -3.90 -1.08
C VAL A 73 10.65 -3.68 0.00
N SER A 74 11.61 -2.77 -0.20
CA SER A 74 12.62 -2.43 0.80
C SER A 74 12.00 -1.84 2.08
N ALA A 75 11.03 -0.93 1.94
CA ALA A 75 10.30 -0.35 3.07
C ALA A 75 9.49 -1.42 3.83
N THR A 76 8.90 -2.38 3.14
CA THR A 76 8.18 -3.51 3.75
C THR A 76 9.12 -4.44 4.50
N ALA A 77 10.27 -4.78 3.90
CA ALA A 77 11.30 -5.57 4.57
C ALA A 77 11.82 -4.86 5.83
N PHE A 78 12.04 -3.55 5.76
CA PHE A 78 12.44 -2.73 6.90
C PHE A 78 11.36 -2.71 8.00
N ALA A 79 10.09 -2.48 7.63
CA ALA A 79 8.98 -2.47 8.57
C ALA A 79 8.79 -3.83 9.26
N LEU A 80 8.96 -4.93 8.53
CA LEU A 80 8.92 -6.29 9.09
C LEU A 80 10.10 -6.56 10.02
N ALA A 81 11.30 -6.10 9.69
CA ALA A 81 12.46 -6.21 10.56
C ALA A 81 12.24 -5.44 11.87
N LEU A 82 11.66 -4.24 11.79
CA LEU A 82 11.29 -3.44 12.96
C LEU A 82 10.19 -4.11 13.79
N LEU A 83 9.14 -4.64 13.13
CA LEU A 83 8.07 -5.40 13.79
C LEU A 83 8.63 -6.61 14.54
N ARG A 84 9.54 -7.36 13.91
CA ARG A 84 10.17 -8.53 14.55
C ARG A 84 10.99 -8.12 15.78
N ARG A 85 11.71 -7.00 15.71
CA ARG A 85 12.45 -6.46 16.85
C ARG A 85 11.49 -6.03 17.97
N TYR A 86 10.44 -5.27 17.63
CA TYR A 86 9.41 -4.86 18.58
C TYR A 86 8.73 -6.05 19.27
N TYR A 87 8.40 -7.11 18.51
CA TYR A 87 7.81 -8.32 19.07
C TYR A 87 8.75 -9.05 20.03
N ARG A 88 10.07 -9.04 19.77
CA ARG A 88 11.04 -9.62 20.70
C ARG A 88 11.15 -8.86 22.00
N ASP A 89 11.05 -7.53 21.94
CA ASP A 89 11.21 -6.66 23.11
C ASP A 89 9.92 -6.58 23.95
N THR A 90 8.74 -6.62 23.32
CA THR A 90 7.44 -6.38 23.99
C THR A 90 6.52 -7.59 24.04
N GLY A 91 6.75 -8.62 23.21
CA GLY A 91 5.82 -9.73 23.00
C GLY A 91 4.50 -9.35 22.31
N ARG A 92 4.32 -8.08 21.90
CA ARG A 92 3.07 -7.55 21.34
C ARG A 92 3.14 -7.42 19.82
N VAL A 93 1.98 -7.57 19.19
CA VAL A 93 1.79 -7.44 17.73
C VAL A 93 0.85 -6.29 17.34
N SER A 94 0.41 -5.50 18.31
CA SER A 94 -0.38 -4.28 18.14
C SER A 94 0.28 -3.11 18.86
N LEU A 95 -0.02 -1.89 18.40
CA LEU A 95 0.43 -0.64 19.04
C LEU A 95 -0.62 -0.06 19.99
N GLU A 96 -1.90 -0.35 19.76
CA GLU A 96 -2.92 -0.03 20.75
C GLU A 96 -2.75 -0.95 21.95
N ASP A 97 -2.46 -0.35 23.10
CA ASP A 97 -2.92 -0.89 24.36
C ASP A 97 -4.44 -0.82 24.30
N ARG A 98 -5.09 -1.98 24.11
CA ARG A 98 -6.48 -2.07 24.51
C ARG A 98 -6.47 -1.89 26.03
N GLU A 99 -6.61 -0.65 26.48
CA GLU A 99 -7.33 -0.41 27.72
C GLU A 99 -8.68 -1.09 27.51
N ASP A 100 -8.83 -2.29 28.07
CA ASP A 100 -10.14 -2.80 28.40
C ASP A 100 -10.76 -1.78 29.35
N GLY A 101 -11.43 -0.77 28.78
CA GLY A 101 -12.41 -0.01 29.52
C GLY A 101 -13.49 -0.99 29.99
N PRO A 102 -13.80 -1.05 31.30
CA PRO A 102 -14.90 -1.88 31.77
C PRO A 102 -16.22 -1.28 31.27
N GLY A 103 -17.05 -2.11 30.62
CA GLY A 103 -18.38 -1.75 30.15
C GLY A 103 -18.94 -2.77 29.17
#